data_AF-A0A3D3T5V4-F1
#
_entry.id   AF-A0A3D3T5V4-F1
#
_cell.length_a   1.000
_cell.length_b   1.000
_cell.length_c   1.000
_cell.angle_alpha   90.00
_cell.angle_beta   90.00
_cell.angle_gamma   90.00
#
_symmetry.space_group_name_H-M   'P 1'
#
loop_
_entity.id
_entity.type
_entity.pdbx_description
1 polymer ?
#
loop_
_entity_poly.entity_id
_entity_poly.type
_entity_poly.pdbx_seq_one_letter_code
_entity_poly.pdbx_strand_id
1 'polypeptide(L)'
;MKDQINRVTMEDINQLALEISAANGPGSASWDEQNTHTQRVNEAVMAGLRDNKGKIPGELAGVPALILTTTGAKSGKKRAVPLACQEIDGRLIIIASMGGAPRNPPWYHNLIKNPEVQIEKDGEVFSAHAVATEGEDRDKLFETVCANLPVFATYQARTERVIPVVELIRQ
;
A
#
# COMPACT_ATOMS: atom_id res chain seq x y z
N MET A 1 27.33 -3.78 -8.26
CA MET A 1 26.99 -2.38 -8.65
C MET A 1 25.49 -2.13 -8.84
N LYS A 2 24.70 -3.13 -9.28
CA LYS A 2 23.22 -3.02 -9.31
C LYS A 2 22.57 -3.02 -7.91
N ASP A 3 23.22 -3.61 -6.91
CA ASP A 3 22.68 -3.74 -5.54
C ASP A 3 22.51 -2.42 -4.77
N GLN A 4 23.08 -1.32 -5.26
CA GLN A 4 22.92 0.02 -4.65
C GLN A 4 21.78 0.84 -5.27
N ILE A 5 21.37 0.56 -6.52
CA ILE A 5 20.47 1.44 -7.28
C ILE A 5 19.01 1.29 -6.84
N ASN A 6 18.65 0.15 -6.24
CA ASN A 6 17.26 -0.15 -5.83
C ASN A 6 17.08 -0.20 -4.30
N ARG A 7 18.04 0.27 -3.50
CA ARG A 7 17.88 0.29 -2.04
C ARG A 7 17.13 1.53 -1.60
N VAL A 8 15.93 1.33 -1.09
CA VAL A 8 15.17 2.35 -0.37
C VAL A 8 15.72 2.46 1.06
N THR A 9 16.09 3.66 1.46
CA THR A 9 16.61 3.98 2.80
C THR A 9 15.51 4.48 3.73
N MET A 10 15.76 4.52 5.04
CA MET A 10 14.84 5.16 5.99
C MET A 10 14.65 6.66 5.70
N GLU A 11 15.66 7.35 5.16
CA GLU A 11 15.52 8.74 4.71
C GLU A 11 14.50 8.84 3.57
N ASP A 12 14.56 7.91 2.62
CA ASP A 12 13.59 7.85 1.53
C ASP A 12 12.16 7.63 2.04
N ILE A 13 12.00 6.74 3.02
CA ILE A 13 10.70 6.47 3.66
C ILE A 13 10.21 7.70 4.43
N ASN A 14 11.09 8.42 5.12
CA ASN A 14 10.72 9.65 5.83
C ASN A 14 10.29 10.75 4.86
N GLN A 15 10.99 10.94 3.74
CA GLN A 15 10.61 11.91 2.71
C GLN A 15 9.29 11.54 2.03
N LEU A 16 9.08 10.24 1.75
CA LEU A 16 7.77 9.75 1.29
C LEU A 16 6.69 10.08 2.33
N ALA A 17 6.94 9.87 3.62
CA ALA A 17 5.99 10.16 4.70
C ALA A 17 5.61 11.66 4.78
N LEU A 18 6.55 12.55 4.46
CA LEU A 18 6.29 13.99 4.36
C LEU A 18 5.42 14.32 3.14
N GLU A 19 5.72 13.78 1.96
CA GLU A 19 4.93 14.00 0.75
C GLU A 19 3.49 13.48 0.89
N ILE A 20 3.30 12.26 1.43
CA ILE A 20 1.96 11.68 1.61
C ILE A 20 1.08 12.53 2.53
N SER A 21 1.69 13.19 3.51
CA SER A 21 1.01 14.00 4.53
C SER A 21 0.76 15.45 4.07
N ALA A 22 1.45 15.91 3.03
CA ALA A 22 1.33 17.28 2.52
C ALA A 22 -0.09 17.59 2.02
N ALA A 23 -0.54 18.85 2.11
CA ALA A 23 -1.88 19.25 1.66
C ALA A 23 -2.12 18.94 0.17
N ASN A 24 -1.08 19.13 -0.65
CA ASN A 24 -1.07 18.82 -2.08
C ASN A 24 -0.59 17.40 -2.40
N GLY A 25 -0.33 16.53 -1.42
CA GLY A 25 0.17 15.17 -1.63
C GLY A 25 -0.83 14.20 -2.30
N PRO A 26 -0.44 12.93 -2.47
CA PRO A 26 -1.24 11.90 -3.12
C PRO A 26 -2.72 11.87 -2.72
N GLY A 27 -3.59 11.91 -3.72
CA GLY A 27 -5.06 11.91 -3.52
C GLY A 27 -5.68 13.29 -3.29
N SER A 28 -4.88 14.35 -3.20
CA SER A 28 -5.40 15.73 -3.25
C SER A 28 -5.83 16.12 -4.67
N ALA A 29 -6.62 17.20 -4.79
CA ALA A 29 -7.07 17.70 -6.09
C ALA A 29 -5.93 18.27 -6.95
N SER A 30 -4.84 18.71 -6.32
CA SER A 30 -3.69 19.34 -6.97
C SER A 30 -2.46 18.42 -7.04
N TRP A 31 -2.61 17.13 -6.75
CA TRP A 31 -1.49 16.19 -6.81
C TRP A 31 -1.15 15.86 -8.26
N ASP A 32 0.10 16.14 -8.64
CA ASP A 32 0.73 15.54 -9.81
C ASP A 32 1.46 14.28 -9.37
N GLU A 33 1.13 13.14 -9.97
CA GLU A 33 1.76 11.87 -9.64
C GLU A 33 3.16 11.71 -10.24
N GLN A 34 3.51 12.56 -11.21
CA GLN A 34 4.74 12.43 -11.98
C GLN A 34 5.90 13.19 -11.31
N ASN A 35 7.09 12.60 -11.39
CA ASN A 35 8.34 13.17 -10.90
C ASN A 35 8.34 13.48 -9.40
N THR A 36 7.63 12.67 -8.62
CA THR A 36 7.52 12.81 -7.16
C THR A 36 8.48 11.85 -6.45
N HIS A 37 8.90 12.17 -5.22
CA HIS A 37 9.73 11.24 -4.45
C HIS A 37 8.97 9.96 -4.12
N THR A 38 7.67 10.07 -3.84
CA THR A 38 6.75 8.95 -3.63
C THR A 38 6.73 8.02 -4.84
N GLN A 39 6.65 8.57 -6.07
CA GLN A 39 6.71 7.75 -7.28
C GLN A 39 8.03 6.98 -7.35
N ARG A 40 9.17 7.66 -7.21
CA ARG A 40 10.50 7.03 -7.29
C ARG A 40 10.66 5.93 -6.25
N VAL A 41 10.25 6.17 -5.01
CA VAL A 41 10.32 5.17 -3.94
C VAL A 41 9.42 3.99 -4.24
N ASN A 42 8.18 4.21 -4.70
CA ASN A 42 7.29 3.12 -5.08
C ASN A 42 7.88 2.27 -6.22
N GLU A 43 8.47 2.90 -7.23
CA GLU A 43 9.12 2.21 -8.34
C GLU A 43 10.32 1.37 -7.86
N ALA A 44 11.15 1.91 -6.96
CA ALA A 44 12.28 1.19 -6.38
C ALA A 44 11.84 -0.02 -5.53
N VAL A 45 10.80 0.14 -4.69
CA VAL A 45 10.26 -0.98 -3.91
C VAL A 45 9.67 -2.05 -4.81
N MET A 46 8.89 -1.67 -5.84
CA MET A 46 8.32 -2.63 -6.80
C MET A 46 9.41 -3.38 -7.57
N ALA A 47 10.47 -2.70 -8.00
CA ALA A 47 11.61 -3.36 -8.63
C ALA A 47 12.28 -4.34 -7.66
N GLY A 48 12.52 -3.92 -6.42
CA GLY A 48 13.06 -4.77 -5.36
C GLY A 48 12.23 -6.03 -5.13
N LEU A 49 10.90 -5.90 -5.02
CA LEU A 49 9.98 -7.02 -4.85
C LEU A 49 10.07 -8.02 -6.02
N ARG A 50 10.09 -7.54 -7.26
CA ARG A 50 10.17 -8.39 -8.47
C ARG A 50 11.52 -9.11 -8.56
N ASP A 51 12.61 -8.40 -8.28
CA ASP A 51 13.98 -8.94 -8.37
C ASP A 51 14.28 -9.97 -7.25
N ASN A 52 13.57 -9.89 -6.12
CA ASN A 52 13.86 -10.68 -4.91
C ASN A 52 12.70 -11.61 -4.49
N LYS A 53 11.90 -12.08 -5.46
CA LYS A 53 10.81 -13.06 -5.23
C LYS A 53 9.85 -12.64 -4.10
N GLY A 54 9.40 -11.39 -4.12
CA GLY A 54 8.44 -10.84 -3.15
C GLY A 54 9.04 -10.25 -1.88
N LYS A 55 10.37 -10.23 -1.74
CA LYS A 55 11.03 -9.64 -0.57
C LYS A 55 11.55 -8.24 -0.87
N ILE A 56 11.27 -7.27 0.00
CA ILE A 56 11.89 -5.95 -0.12
C ILE A 56 13.37 -6.08 0.28
N PRO A 57 14.35 -5.61 -0.50
CA PRO A 57 15.74 -5.60 -0.05
C PRO A 57 15.99 -4.46 0.96
N GLY A 58 16.99 -4.62 1.83
CA GLY A 58 17.45 -3.55 2.73
C GLY A 58 16.67 -3.46 4.05
N GLU A 59 16.48 -2.25 4.55
CA GLU A 59 15.93 -1.99 5.89
C GLU A 59 14.47 -2.46 6.06
N LEU A 60 13.77 -2.68 4.96
CA LEU A 60 12.38 -3.17 4.93
C LEU A 60 12.26 -4.69 4.69
N ALA A 61 13.37 -5.46 4.73
CA ALA A 61 13.37 -6.88 4.36
C ALA A 61 12.49 -7.81 5.21
N GLY A 62 12.04 -7.36 6.38
CA GLY A 62 11.10 -8.08 7.22
C GLY A 62 9.63 -7.73 7.01
N VAL A 63 9.31 -6.73 6.17
CA VAL A 63 7.93 -6.28 5.97
C VAL A 63 7.29 -7.09 4.83
N PRO A 64 6.26 -7.93 5.11
CA PRO A 64 5.54 -8.62 4.05
C PRO A 64 4.84 -7.60 3.16
N ALA A 65 5.00 -7.73 1.85
CA ALA A 65 4.50 -6.76 0.89
C ALA A 65 4.08 -7.41 -0.43
N LEU A 66 3.28 -6.68 -1.17
CA LEU A 66 2.81 -7.05 -2.50
C LEU A 66 2.78 -5.82 -3.42
N ILE A 67 2.63 -6.06 -4.71
CA ILE A 67 2.31 -5.02 -5.69
C ILE A 67 0.83 -5.13 -6.03
N LEU A 68 0.08 -4.06 -5.77
CA LEU A 68 -1.32 -3.94 -6.12
C LEU A 68 -1.45 -3.14 -7.42
N THR A 69 -2.06 -3.74 -8.44
CA THR A 69 -2.43 -3.06 -9.68
C THR A 69 -3.94 -2.84 -9.74
N THR A 70 -4.36 -1.57 -9.75
CA THR A 70 -5.76 -1.12 -9.81
C THR A 70 -6.11 -0.46 -11.14
N THR A 71 -7.41 -0.35 -11.45
CA THR A 71 -7.92 0.46 -12.57
C THR A 71 -8.34 1.84 -12.09
N GLY A 72 -7.71 2.90 -12.59
CA GLY A 72 -7.97 4.29 -12.19
C GLY A 72 -9.44 4.67 -12.30
N ALA A 73 -10.07 5.05 -11.17
CA ALA A 73 -11.52 5.28 -11.12
C ALA A 73 -12.01 6.37 -12.10
N LYS A 74 -11.18 7.39 -12.34
CA LYS A 74 -11.48 8.49 -13.29
C LYS A 74 -10.89 8.24 -14.68
N SER A 75 -9.67 7.71 -14.74
CA SER A 75 -8.87 7.67 -15.97
C SER A 75 -8.96 6.34 -16.74
N GLY A 76 -9.40 5.25 -16.11
CA GLY A 76 -9.36 3.89 -16.68
C GLY A 76 -7.96 3.29 -16.81
N LYS A 77 -6.89 4.05 -16.50
CA LYS A 77 -5.50 3.59 -16.61
C LYS A 77 -5.14 2.62 -15.49
N LYS A 78 -4.33 1.61 -15.79
CA LYS A 78 -3.75 0.73 -14.76
C LYS A 78 -2.74 1.48 -13.91
N ARG A 79 -2.75 1.27 -12.60
CA ARG A 79 -1.87 1.91 -11.62
C ARG A 79 -1.35 0.89 -10.62
N ALA A 80 -0.03 0.75 -10.52
CA ALA A 80 0.62 -0.17 -9.59
C ALA A 80 1.21 0.58 -8.39
N VAL A 81 1.06 0.02 -7.20
CA VAL A 81 1.66 0.52 -5.96
C VAL A 81 2.14 -0.63 -5.09
N PRO A 82 3.30 -0.53 -4.43
CA PRO A 82 3.71 -1.48 -3.40
C PRO A 82 2.97 -1.20 -2.09
N LEU A 83 2.51 -2.25 -1.41
CA LEU A 83 1.80 -2.14 -0.13
C LEU A 83 2.31 -3.19 0.84
N ALA A 84 2.41 -2.82 2.12
CA ALA A 84 2.51 -3.81 3.19
C ALA A 84 1.22 -4.64 3.23
N CYS A 85 1.36 -5.94 3.48
CA CYS A 85 0.25 -6.87 3.59
C CYS A 85 0.41 -7.77 4.81
N GLN A 86 -0.67 -8.42 5.22
CA GLN A 86 -0.65 -9.44 6.26
C GLN A 86 -1.58 -10.59 5.86
N GLU A 87 -1.21 -11.81 6.22
CA GLU A 87 -2.12 -12.95 6.18
C GLU A 87 -2.68 -13.16 7.59
N ILE A 88 -4.00 -13.00 7.74
CA ILE A 88 -4.71 -13.08 9.02
C ILE A 88 -5.82 -14.09 8.85
N ASP A 89 -5.77 -15.20 9.58
CA ASP A 89 -6.76 -16.29 9.51
C ASP A 89 -7.03 -16.78 8.07
N GLY A 90 -5.97 -16.85 7.24
CA GLY A 90 -6.05 -17.27 5.84
C GLY A 90 -6.52 -16.17 4.87
N ARG A 91 -6.76 -14.94 5.35
CA ARG A 91 -7.20 -13.79 4.56
C ARG A 91 -6.01 -12.90 4.22
N LEU A 92 -5.87 -12.50 2.97
CA LEU A 92 -4.82 -11.57 2.55
C LEU A 92 -5.30 -10.12 2.72
N ILE A 93 -4.68 -9.40 3.65
CA ILE A 93 -5.11 -8.07 4.10
C ILE A 93 -4.13 -6.98 3.67
N ILE A 94 -4.65 -5.89 3.12
CA ILE A 94 -3.94 -4.62 2.89
C ILE A 94 -4.64 -3.47 3.62
N ILE A 95 -3.87 -2.42 3.95
CA ILE A 95 -4.36 -1.32 4.78
C ILE A 95 -4.24 0.02 4.03
N ALA A 96 -5.35 0.74 3.90
CA ALA A 96 -5.40 2.07 3.28
C ALA A 96 -4.93 3.17 4.26
N SER A 97 -3.76 2.98 4.88
CA SER A 97 -3.28 3.83 5.98
C SER A 97 -2.77 5.18 5.51
N MET A 98 -2.12 5.26 4.34
CA MET A 98 -1.46 6.48 3.84
C MET A 98 -0.66 7.21 4.94
N GLY A 99 0.07 6.47 5.78
CA GLY A 99 0.84 7.04 6.89
C GLY A 99 0.05 7.83 7.94
N GLY A 100 -1.28 7.67 7.97
CA GLY A 100 -2.18 8.45 8.82
C GLY A 100 -2.62 9.78 8.20
N ALA A 101 -2.44 10.00 6.90
CA ALA A 101 -2.97 11.19 6.24
C ALA A 101 -4.50 11.29 6.39
N PRO A 102 -5.09 12.49 6.43
CA PRO A 102 -6.54 12.71 6.63
C PRO A 102 -7.40 12.27 5.44
N ARG A 103 -6.79 11.73 4.38
CA ARG A 103 -7.45 11.27 3.15
C ARG A 103 -7.05 9.84 2.82
N ASN A 104 -7.93 9.13 2.12
CA ASN A 104 -7.66 7.80 1.62
C ASN A 104 -6.72 7.84 0.40
N PRO A 105 -5.96 6.77 0.13
CA PRO A 105 -5.10 6.71 -1.03
C PRO A 105 -5.86 6.55 -2.34
N PRO A 106 -5.31 7.07 -3.47
CA PRO A 106 -5.95 6.94 -4.78
C PRO A 106 -6.32 5.50 -5.15
N TRP A 107 -5.48 4.53 -4.80
CA TRP A 107 -5.75 3.11 -5.07
C TRP A 107 -6.99 2.58 -4.32
N TYR A 108 -7.32 3.13 -3.15
CA TYR A 108 -8.53 2.77 -2.41
C TYR A 108 -9.79 3.25 -3.16
N HIS A 109 -9.76 4.47 -3.69
CA HIS A 109 -10.86 4.95 -4.54
C HIS A 109 -10.99 4.15 -5.84
N ASN A 110 -9.86 3.65 -6.37
CA ASN A 110 -9.88 2.79 -7.55
C ASN A 110 -10.58 1.46 -7.27
N LEU A 111 -10.27 0.77 -6.16
CA LEU A 111 -10.87 -0.53 -5.85
C LEU A 111 -12.36 -0.42 -5.48
N ILE A 112 -12.78 0.67 -4.84
CA ILE A 112 -14.20 0.89 -4.52
C ILE A 112 -15.03 0.98 -5.80
N LYS A 113 -14.46 1.55 -6.88
CA LYS A 113 -15.12 1.61 -8.18
C LYS A 113 -14.94 0.34 -9.00
N ASN A 114 -13.75 -0.27 -8.96
CA ASN A 114 -13.37 -1.44 -9.76
C ASN A 114 -12.64 -2.44 -8.85
N PRO A 115 -13.34 -3.38 -8.21
CA PRO A 115 -12.74 -4.28 -7.21
C PRO A 115 -11.85 -5.36 -7.82
N GLU A 116 -11.91 -5.56 -9.14
CA GLU A 116 -11.05 -6.49 -9.86
C GLU A 116 -9.63 -5.93 -10.01
N VAL A 117 -8.68 -6.56 -9.32
CA VAL A 117 -7.28 -6.13 -9.23
C VAL A 117 -6.33 -7.25 -9.61
N GLN A 118 -5.10 -6.88 -9.96
CA GLN A 118 -4.00 -7.82 -10.13
C GLN A 118 -3.00 -7.65 -8.99
N ILE A 119 -2.53 -8.76 -8.45
CA ILE A 119 -1.58 -8.83 -7.35
C ILE A 119 -0.30 -9.50 -7.84
N GLU A 120 0.85 -8.91 -7.52
CA GLU A 120 2.15 -9.60 -7.56
C GLU A 120 2.62 -9.82 -6.12
N LYS A 121 2.78 -11.09 -5.71
CA LYS A 121 3.21 -11.47 -4.36
C LYS A 121 4.03 -12.75 -4.43
N ASP A 122 5.17 -12.79 -3.73
CA ASP A 122 6.04 -13.98 -3.62
C ASP A 122 6.46 -14.62 -4.95
N GLY A 123 6.57 -13.81 -6.02
CA GLY A 123 6.91 -14.27 -7.37
C GLY A 123 5.73 -14.82 -8.18
N GLU A 124 4.52 -14.84 -7.60
CA GLU A 124 3.28 -15.14 -8.32
C GLU A 124 2.58 -13.86 -8.79
N VAL A 125 1.84 -13.99 -9.89
CA VAL A 125 0.91 -12.95 -10.38
C VAL A 125 -0.48 -13.57 -10.49
N PHE A 126 -1.47 -12.98 -9.84
CA PHE A 126 -2.84 -13.48 -9.83
C PHE A 126 -3.88 -12.36 -9.80
N SER A 127 -5.09 -12.68 -10.26
CA SER A 127 -6.25 -11.80 -10.11
C SER A 127 -6.88 -11.96 -8.73
N ALA A 128 -7.39 -10.87 -8.19
CA ALA A 128 -8.11 -10.89 -6.93
C ALA A 128 -9.31 -9.94 -6.96
N HIS A 129 -10.32 -10.26 -6.17
CA HIS A 129 -11.43 -9.38 -5.85
C HIS A 129 -11.15 -8.66 -4.53
N ALA A 130 -11.12 -7.33 -4.54
CA ALA A 130 -10.84 -6.50 -3.37
C ALA A 130 -12.13 -6.12 -2.62
N VAL A 131 -12.21 -6.43 -1.33
CA VAL A 131 -13.37 -6.14 -0.47
C VAL A 131 -12.94 -5.25 0.69
N ALA A 132 -13.53 -4.07 0.80
CA ALA A 132 -13.38 -3.25 2.00
C ALA A 132 -14.19 -3.90 3.14
N THR A 133 -13.50 -4.28 4.21
CA THR A 133 -14.12 -4.85 5.41
C THR A 133 -14.80 -3.74 6.21
N GLU A 134 -15.86 -4.08 6.94
CA GLU A 134 -16.69 -3.12 7.67
C GLU A 134 -17.00 -3.62 9.09
N GLY A 135 -17.40 -2.69 9.97
CA GLY A 135 -17.86 -2.98 11.33
C GLY A 135 -16.88 -3.83 12.15
N GLU A 136 -17.43 -4.80 12.89
CA GLU A 136 -16.66 -5.64 13.81
C GLU A 136 -15.58 -6.47 13.12
N ASP A 137 -15.82 -6.92 11.87
CA ASP A 137 -14.84 -7.68 11.10
C ASP A 137 -13.59 -6.82 10.81
N ARG A 138 -13.82 -5.59 10.33
CA ARG A 138 -12.76 -4.60 10.12
C ARG A 138 -11.98 -4.33 11.40
N ASP A 139 -12.68 -4.14 12.52
CA ASP A 139 -12.04 -3.75 13.77
C ASP A 139 -11.16 -4.86 14.33
N LYS A 140 -11.61 -6.12 14.28
CA LYS A 140 -10.81 -7.29 14.66
C LYS A 140 -9.57 -7.44 13.79
N LEU A 141 -9.74 -7.36 12.47
CA LEU A 141 -8.60 -7.41 11.55
C LEU A 141 -7.62 -6.26 11.82
N PHE A 142 -8.12 -5.04 12.06
CA PHE A 142 -7.26 -3.89 12.32
C PHE A 142 -6.50 -4.01 13.64
N GLU A 143 -7.11 -4.58 14.68
CA GLU A 143 -6.45 -4.90 15.94
C GLU A 143 -5.30 -5.88 15.73
N THR A 144 -5.54 -6.98 15.00
CA THR A 144 -4.48 -7.95 14.66
C THR A 144 -3.38 -7.31 13.80
N VAL A 145 -3.75 -6.49 12.83
CA VAL A 145 -2.79 -5.72 12.02
C VAL A 145 -1.88 -4.87 12.90
N CYS A 146 -2.44 -4.19 13.91
CA CYS A 146 -1.69 -3.36 14.83
C CYS A 146 -0.81 -4.18 15.78
N ALA A 147 -1.27 -5.34 16.24
CA ALA A 147 -0.46 -6.24 17.06
C ALA A 147 0.78 -6.74 16.30
N ASN A 148 0.62 -7.08 15.02
CA ASN A 148 1.71 -7.57 14.17
C ASN A 148 2.65 -6.45 13.70
N LEU A 149 2.10 -5.29 13.36
CA LEU A 149 2.83 -4.11 12.90
C LEU A 149 2.33 -2.84 13.61
N PRO A 150 2.90 -2.51 14.80
CA PRO A 150 2.44 -1.40 15.66
C PRO A 150 2.42 -0.02 15.01
N VAL A 151 3.12 0.15 13.89
CA VAL A 151 3.09 1.39 13.10
C VAL A 151 1.67 1.75 12.64
N PHE A 152 0.79 0.77 12.39
CA PHE A 152 -0.59 1.04 11.98
C PHE A 152 -1.43 1.66 13.09
N ALA A 153 -1.18 1.33 14.36
CA ALA A 153 -1.80 2.02 15.49
C ALA A 153 -1.35 3.48 15.56
N THR A 154 -0.06 3.73 15.33
CA THR A 154 0.48 5.10 15.21
C THR A 154 -0.20 5.88 14.08
N TYR A 155 -0.44 5.24 12.93
CA TYR A 155 -1.13 5.88 11.81
C TYR A 155 -2.59 6.20 12.10
N GLN A 156 -3.32 5.30 12.77
CA GLN A 156 -4.71 5.57 13.17
C GLN A 156 -4.78 6.73 14.18
N ALA A 157 -3.82 6.82 15.12
CA ALA A 157 -3.78 7.92 16.09
C ALA A 157 -3.50 9.30 15.46
N ARG A 158 -3.01 9.36 14.21
CA ARG A 158 -2.74 10.61 13.47
C ARG A 158 -3.96 11.15 12.72
N THR A 159 -5.07 10.41 12.68
CA THR A 159 -6.22 10.77 11.84
C THR A 159 -7.54 10.41 12.49
N GLU A 160 -8.56 11.22 12.22
CA GLU A 160 -9.93 10.97 12.68
C GLU A 160 -10.66 9.97 11.78
N ARG A 161 -10.18 9.74 10.55
CA ARG A 161 -10.83 8.77 9.66
C ARG A 161 -10.58 7.35 10.16
N VAL A 162 -11.60 6.52 10.05
CA VAL A 162 -11.45 5.06 10.18
C VAL A 162 -10.59 4.57 9.01
N ILE A 163 -9.36 4.09 9.29
CA ILE A 163 -8.47 3.59 8.24
C ILE A 163 -9.08 2.32 7.61
N PRO A 164 -9.34 2.29 6.29
CA PRO A 164 -9.91 1.10 5.67
C PRO A 164 -8.97 -0.10 5.69
N VAL A 165 -9.54 -1.27 5.98
CA VAL A 165 -8.90 -2.57 5.88
C VAL A 165 -9.54 -3.32 4.73
N VAL A 166 -8.72 -3.82 3.81
CA VAL A 166 -9.19 -4.44 2.57
C VAL A 166 -8.68 -5.86 2.50
N GLU A 167 -9.60 -6.79 2.27
CA GLU A 167 -9.32 -8.17 1.96
C GLU A 167 -9.14 -8.36 0.45
N LEU A 168 -8.16 -9.18 0.07
CA LEU A 168 -7.89 -9.58 -1.31
C LEU A 168 -8.22 -11.06 -1.47
N ILE A 169 -9.30 -11.35 -2.19
CA ILE A 169 -9.79 -12.71 -2.43
C ILE A 169 -9.23 -13.20 -3.77
N ARG A 170 -8.29 -14.15 -3.75
CA ARG A 170 -7.71 -14.75 -4.97
C ARG A 170 -8.79 -15.44 -5.81
N GLN A 171 -8.76 -15.22 -7.12
CA GLN A 171 -9.65 -15.84 -8.12
C GLN A 171 -9.05 -17.09 -8.75
#